data_AF-S6TG84-F1
#
_entry.id   AF-S6TG84-F1
#
_cell.length_a   1.000
_cell.length_b   1.000
_cell.length_c   1.000
_cell.angle_alpha   90.00
_cell.angle_beta   90.00
_cell.angle_gamma   90.00
#
_symmetry.space_group_name_H-M   'P 1'
#
loop_
_entity.id
_entity.type
_entity.pdbx_description
1 polymer ?
#
loop_
_entity_poly.entity_id
_entity_poly.type
_entity_poly.pdbx_seq_one_letter_code
_entity_poly.pdbx_strand_id
1 'polypeptide(L)'
;MSSGLQGSLMVDVAGTWLTSEDRQFLRQPEVGGLIIFARNIEHPRQVRELSAAIRAVRPDLLLAVDQEGGRVQRLRQGFVRLPPMRAIADKP
;
A
#
# COMPACT_ATOMS: atom_id res chain seq x y z
N MET A 1 -17.40 -14.24 28.61
CA MET A 1 -16.98 -13.95 27.23
C MET A 1 -15.48 -14.06 27.20
N SER A 2 -14.92 -15.06 26.51
CA SER A 2 -13.46 -15.10 26.31
C SER A 2 -13.10 -13.92 25.42
N SER A 3 -12.33 -12.95 25.91
CA SER A 3 -11.76 -11.92 25.05
C SER A 3 -10.77 -12.61 24.13
N GLY A 4 -11.22 -13.00 22.94
CA GLY A 4 -10.33 -13.50 21.91
C GLY A 4 -9.22 -12.47 21.66
N LEU A 5 -7.99 -12.95 21.49
CA LEU A 5 -6.87 -12.11 21.07
C LEU A 5 -7.27 -11.32 19.82
N GLN A 6 -7.21 -10.00 19.90
CA GLN A 6 -7.47 -9.13 18.76
C GLN A 6 -6.20 -9.03 17.91
N GLY A 7 -6.36 -9.07 16.60
CA GLY A 7 -5.27 -8.95 15.65
C GLY A 7 -5.81 -8.80 14.23
N SER A 8 -4.97 -8.27 13.34
CA SER A 8 -5.28 -8.17 11.92
C SER A 8 -4.01 -8.38 11.10
N LEU A 9 -4.19 -8.88 9.88
CA LEU A 9 -3.12 -9.16 8.94
C LEU A 9 -3.00 -8.03 7.90
N MET A 10 -1.77 -7.59 7.67
CA MET A 10 -1.40 -6.78 6.51
C MET A 10 -0.79 -7.68 5.44
N VAL A 11 -1.29 -7.58 4.22
CA VAL A 11 -0.89 -8.41 3.07
C VAL A 11 -0.41 -7.55 1.90
N ASP A 12 0.05 -8.19 0.83
CA ASP A 12 0.33 -7.53 -0.45
C ASP A 12 -0.34 -8.28 -1.61
N VAL A 13 -0.15 -7.76 -2.84
CA VAL A 13 -0.60 -8.41 -4.09
C VAL A 13 0.56 -8.55 -5.06
N ALA A 14 0.41 -9.44 -6.03
CA ALA A 14 1.50 -9.81 -6.93
C ALA A 14 1.82 -8.72 -7.97
N GLY A 15 0.78 -8.08 -8.53
CA GLY A 15 0.90 -7.21 -9.70
C GLY A 15 0.30 -5.82 -9.54
N THR A 16 0.09 -5.14 -10.66
CA THR A 16 -0.39 -3.76 -10.74
C THR A 16 -1.92 -3.67 -10.75
N TRP A 17 -2.61 -4.80 -10.80
CA TRP A 17 -4.07 -4.92 -10.78
C TRP A 17 -4.50 -6.12 -9.95
N LEU A 18 -5.68 -6.04 -9.34
CA LEU A 18 -6.25 -7.15 -8.58
C LEU A 18 -6.72 -8.26 -9.51
N THR A 19 -6.31 -9.49 -9.22
CA THR A 19 -6.93 -10.69 -9.80
C THR A 19 -8.24 -11.05 -9.10
N SER A 20 -8.92 -12.10 -9.58
CA SER A 20 -10.12 -12.63 -8.91
C SER A 20 -9.77 -13.22 -7.53
N GLU A 21 -8.62 -13.88 -7.43
CA GLU A 21 -8.09 -14.48 -6.21
C GLU A 21 -7.75 -13.41 -5.18
N ASP A 22 -7.11 -12.31 -5.58
CA ASP A 22 -6.86 -11.16 -4.70
C ASP A 22 -8.18 -10.63 -4.11
N ARG A 23 -9.20 -10.46 -4.96
CA ARG A 23 -10.52 -9.96 -4.54
C ARG A 23 -11.20 -10.89 -3.54
N GLN A 24 -11.06 -12.20 -3.72
CA GLN A 24 -11.60 -13.19 -2.79
C GLN A 24 -10.84 -13.15 -1.46
N PHE A 25 -9.51 -13.10 -1.52
CA PHE A 25 -8.66 -13.08 -0.34
C PHE A 25 -8.83 -11.81 0.50
N LEU A 26 -8.98 -10.65 -0.14
CA LEU A 26 -9.22 -9.38 0.56
C LEU A 26 -10.54 -9.36 1.34
N ARG A 27 -11.53 -10.20 1.02
CA ARG A 27 -12.79 -10.28 1.77
C ARG A 27 -12.68 -10.96 3.13
N GLN A 28 -11.56 -11.62 3.43
CA GLN A 28 -11.35 -12.26 4.73
C GLN A 28 -11.32 -11.19 5.84
N PRO A 29 -12.12 -11.33 6.91
CA PRO A 29 -12.26 -10.30 7.94
C PRO A 29 -10.97 -10.04 8.72
N GLU A 30 -10.05 -11.01 8.78
CA GLU A 30 -8.75 -10.88 9.44
C GLU A 30 -7.81 -9.96 8.66
N VAL A 31 -8.01 -9.82 7.35
CA VAL A 31 -7.23 -8.89 6.50
C VAL A 31 -7.74 -7.46 6.75
N GLY A 32 -6.89 -6.64 7.37
CA GLY A 32 -7.17 -5.24 7.68
C GLY A 32 -6.25 -4.25 7.00
N GLY A 33 -5.22 -4.73 6.29
CA GLY A 33 -4.33 -3.85 5.54
C GLY A 33 -3.76 -4.47 4.28
N LEU A 34 -3.44 -3.60 3.31
CA LEU A 34 -2.68 -3.94 2.11
C LEU A 34 -1.55 -2.94 1.93
N ILE A 35 -0.33 -3.44 1.79
CA ILE A 35 0.86 -2.64 1.47
C ILE A 35 1.25 -2.84 0.00
N ILE A 36 1.52 -1.74 -0.71
CA ILE A 36 2.01 -1.77 -2.10
C ILE A 36 3.53 -1.56 -2.15
N PHE A 37 4.17 -2.28 -3.08
CA PHE A 37 5.60 -2.17 -3.39
C PHE A 37 5.81 -1.63 -4.80
N ALA A 38 7.08 -1.42 -5.18
CA ALA A 38 7.45 -0.94 -6.51
C ALA A 38 6.86 -1.80 -7.65
N ARG A 39 6.72 -3.12 -7.46
CA ARG A 39 6.12 -4.04 -8.45
C ARG A 39 4.62 -3.83 -8.69
N ASN A 40 3.95 -3.07 -7.82
CA ASN A 40 2.51 -2.78 -7.91
C ASN A 40 2.24 -1.37 -8.50
N ILE A 41 3.29 -0.63 -8.85
CA ILE A 41 3.23 0.80 -9.19
C ILE A 41 3.77 1.00 -10.60
N GLU A 42 2.90 1.46 -11.51
CA GLU A 42 3.29 1.89 -12.85
C GLU A 42 3.36 3.42 -12.91
N HIS A 43 2.25 4.10 -12.59
CA HIS A 43 2.14 5.56 -12.62
C HIS A 43 0.99 6.04 -11.70
N PRO A 44 0.92 7.34 -11.33
CA PRO A 44 -0.03 7.83 -10.33
C PRO A 44 -1.51 7.50 -10.61
N ARG A 45 -1.92 7.55 -11.89
CA ARG A 45 -3.28 7.20 -12.29
C ARG A 45 -3.60 5.72 -12.01
N GLN A 46 -2.71 4.80 -12.36
CA GLN A 46 -2.90 3.37 -12.13
C GLN A 46 -2.96 3.07 -10.62
N VAL A 47 -2.10 3.69 -9.79
CA VAL A 47 -2.14 3.52 -8.33
C VAL A 47 -3.47 4.00 -7.73
N ARG A 48 -4.02 5.12 -8.24
CA ARG A 48 -5.35 5.61 -7.84
C ARG A 48 -6.44 4.61 -8.19
N GLU A 49 -6.40 4.06 -9.40
CA GLU A 49 -7.39 3.08 -9.90
C GLU A 49 -7.28 1.75 -9.13
N LEU A 50 -6.06 1.26 -8.84
CA LEU A 50 -5.83 0.11 -7.97
C LEU A 50 -6.38 0.34 -6.56
N SER A 51 -6.10 1.51 -5.97
CA SER A 51 -6.62 1.87 -4.64
C SER A 51 -8.14 1.90 -4.60
N ALA A 52 -8.78 2.47 -5.64
CA ALA A 52 -10.24 2.48 -5.77
C ALA A 52 -10.81 1.06 -5.92
N ALA A 53 -10.16 0.20 -6.71
CA ALA A 53 -10.57 -1.20 -6.88
C ALA A 53 -10.46 -1.99 -5.57
N ILE A 54 -9.43 -1.77 -4.75
CA ILE A 54 -9.31 -2.39 -3.42
C ILE A 54 -10.43 -1.91 -2.50
N ARG A 55 -10.68 -0.58 -2.45
CA ARG A 55 -11.76 -0.01 -1.62
C ARG A 55 -13.16 -0.45 -2.04
N ALA A 56 -13.38 -0.72 -3.32
CA ALA A 56 -14.65 -1.28 -3.80
C ALA A 56 -14.90 -2.71 -3.28
N VAL A 57 -13.83 -3.47 -2.98
CA VAL A 57 -13.92 -4.80 -2.36
C VAL A 57 -14.05 -4.70 -0.84
N ARG A 58 -13.24 -3.81 -0.23
CA ARG A 58 -13.17 -3.60 1.22
C ARG A 58 -12.91 -2.12 1.54
N PRO A 59 -13.96 -1.34 1.85
CA PRO A 59 -13.83 0.09 2.11
C PRO A 59 -12.94 0.44 3.32
N ASP A 60 -12.90 -0.46 4.30
CA ASP A 60 -12.25 -0.34 5.61
C ASP A 60 -10.75 -0.65 5.61
N LEU A 61 -10.20 -1.20 4.51
CA LEU A 61 -8.80 -1.59 4.47
C LEU A 61 -7.84 -0.40 4.62
N LEU A 62 -6.82 -0.57 5.47
CA LEU A 62 -5.65 0.30 5.51
C LEU A 62 -4.81 0.07 4.25
N LEU A 63 -4.61 1.12 3.45
CA LEU A 63 -3.73 1.07 2.28
C LEU A 63 -2.42 1.78 2.61
N ALA A 64 -1.31 1.06 2.51
CA ALA A 64 0.00 1.53 2.94
C ALA A 64 1.02 1.49 1.80
N VAL A 65 2.00 2.40 1.87
CA VAL A 65 3.20 2.39 1.03
C VAL A 65 4.34 3.00 1.83
N ASP A 66 5.52 2.45 1.65
CA ASP A 66 6.73 2.92 2.30
C ASP A 66 7.37 4.08 1.50
N GLN A 67 7.16 5.31 1.95
CA GLN A 67 7.47 6.55 1.21
C GLN A 67 8.28 7.53 2.08
N GLU A 68 9.49 7.15 2.46
CA GLU A 68 10.38 7.96 3.31
C GLU A 68 11.18 9.02 2.53
N GLY A 69 11.44 8.77 1.24
CA GLY A 69 12.33 9.59 0.41
C GLY A 69 13.74 9.01 0.25
N GLY A 70 14.52 9.59 -0.65
CA GLY A 70 15.85 9.07 -0.99
C GLY A 70 15.82 7.61 -1.49
N ARG A 71 16.50 6.72 -0.77
CA ARG A 71 16.60 5.29 -1.15
C ARG A 71 15.28 4.54 -0.96
N VAL A 72 14.50 4.92 0.04
CA VAL A 72 13.24 4.27 0.42
C VAL A 72 12.08 5.13 -0.09
N GLN A 73 11.85 5.04 -1.39
CA GLN A 73 10.76 5.71 -2.08
C GLN A 73 10.20 4.76 -3.14
N ARG A 74 8.99 4.23 -2.94
CA ARG A 74 8.34 3.32 -3.91
C ARG A 74 7.64 4.11 -5.03
N LEU A 75 6.97 5.21 -4.69
CA LEU A 75 6.29 6.08 -5.66
C LEU A 75 7.34 7.00 -6.32
N ARG A 76 7.85 6.62 -7.50
CA ARG A 76 8.98 7.32 -8.17
C ARG A 76 8.57 8.07 -9.43
N GLN A 77 8.14 7.38 -10.48
CA GLN A 77 7.82 7.99 -11.76
C GLN A 77 6.48 8.73 -11.70
N GLY A 78 6.45 10.00 -12.10
CA GLY A 78 5.24 10.83 -12.01
C GLY A 78 4.87 11.27 -10.59
N PHE A 79 5.72 10.99 -9.60
CA PHE A 79 5.56 11.45 -8.22
C PHE A 79 6.70 12.41 -7.85
N VAL A 80 6.46 13.24 -6.83
CA VAL A 80 7.48 14.12 -6.28
C VAL A 80 8.66 13.28 -5.75
N ARG A 81 9.88 13.67 -6.11
CA ARG A 81 11.11 13.06 -5.57
C ARG A 81 11.43 13.72 -4.23
N LEU A 82 11.36 12.94 -3.17
CA LEU A 82 11.65 13.41 -1.83
C LEU A 82 13.15 13.22 -1.53
N PRO A 83 13.82 14.20 -0.89
CA PRO A 83 15.19 14.03 -0.46
C PRO A 83 15.28 12.95 0.64
N PRO A 84 16.44 12.26 0.79
CA PRO A 84 16.68 11.46 1.99
C PRO A 84 16.66 12.36 3.24
N MET A 85 16.18 11.84 4.37
CA MET A 85 16.12 12.59 5.63
C MET A 85 17.47 13.20 6.05
N ARG A 86 18.58 12.52 5.75
CA ARG A 86 19.93 13.07 5.98
C ARG A 86 20.15 14.41 5.28
N ALA A 87 19.73 14.55 4.02
CA ALA A 87 19.89 15.80 3.28
C ALA A 87 19.00 16.93 3.82
N ILE A 88 17.98 16.62 4.60
CA ILE A 88 17.20 17.63 5.33
C ILE A 88 17.98 18.10 6.55
N ALA A 89 18.59 17.16 7.30
CA ALA A 89 19.41 17.49 8.47
C ALA A 89 20.66 18.32 8.12
N ASP A 90 21.23 18.13 6.92
CA ASP A 90 22.42 18.84 6.46
C ASP A 90 22.12 20.25 5.90
N LYS A 91 20.85 20.68 5.85
CA LYS A 91 20.49 22.05 5.43
C LYS A 91 20.75 23.02 6.60
N PRO A 92 21.52 24.10 6.37
CA PRO A 92 21.79 25.13 7.38
C PRO A 92 20.53 25.91 7.76
#